data_AF-A0A1V4SXV6-F1
#
_entry.id   AF-A0A1V4SXV6-F1
#
_cell.length_a   1.000
_cell.length_b   1.000
_cell.length_c   1.000
_cell.angle_alpha   90.00
_cell.angle_beta   90.00
_cell.angle_gamma   90.00
#
_symmetry.space_group_name_H-M   'P 1'
#
loop_
_entity.id
_entity.type
_entity.pdbx_description
1 polymer ?
#
loop_
_entity_poly.entity_id
_entity_poly.type
_entity_poly.pdbx_seq_one_letter_code
_entity_poly.pdbx_strand_id
1 'polypeptide(L)'
;MKYILDRIKDIYDYYGPGIETNKFYEEIEEVKKAVKNEDRENLIEELADVFITSRHMMNRFNISEEEIYEKILFKVSRQEERIRKEQIENLSEENKKKLGEYINKKYIQQGGK
;
A
#
# COMPACT_ATOMS: atom_id res chain seq x y z
N MET A 1 12.04 10.90 10.01
CA MET A 1 10.96 9.94 10.31
C MET A 1 11.09 9.32 11.69
N LYS A 2 12.21 8.66 12.04
CA LYS A 2 12.40 7.94 13.32
C LYS A 2 11.90 8.69 14.56
N TYR A 3 12.29 9.96 14.72
CA TYR A 3 11.84 10.81 15.84
C TYR A 3 10.30 10.94 15.96
N ILE A 4 9.57 10.98 14.84
CA ILE A 4 8.10 11.05 14.85
C ILE A 4 7.52 9.70 15.26
N LEU A 5 8.11 8.60 14.78
CA LEU A 5 7.64 7.25 15.08
C LEU A 5 7.83 6.89 16.55
N ASP A 6 8.94 7.32 17.15
CA ASP A 6 9.20 7.16 18.58
C ASP A 6 8.12 7.90 19.40
N ARG A 7 7.79 9.15 19.01
CA ARG A 7 6.72 9.93 19.66
C ARG A 7 5.32 9.31 19.52
N ILE A 8 5.02 8.72 18.36
CA ILE A 8 3.77 7.99 18.15
C ILE A 8 3.70 6.78 19.10
N LYS A 9 4.83 6.09 19.30
CA LYS A 9 4.89 5.01 20.29
C LYS A 9 4.68 5.53 21.72
N ASP A 10 5.27 6.66 22.08
CA ASP A 10 5.08 7.27 23.41
C ASP A 10 3.60 7.60 23.68
N ILE A 11 2.89 8.10 22.67
CA ILE A 11 1.44 8.37 22.74
C ILE A 11 0.66 7.07 22.99
N TYR A 12 0.96 6.04 22.20
CA TYR A 12 0.34 4.72 22.37
C TYR A 12 0.57 4.13 23.76
N ASP A 13 1.81 4.20 24.27
CA ASP A 13 2.17 3.67 25.57
C ASP A 13 1.45 4.43 26.71
N TYR A 14 1.17 5.73 26.53
CA TYR A 14 0.48 6.57 27.51
C TYR A 14 -1.02 6.28 27.61
N TYR A 15 -1.75 6.27 26.48
CA TYR A 15 -3.20 6.04 26.47
C TYR A 15 -3.58 4.56 26.54
N GLY A 16 -2.70 3.69 26.04
CA GLY A 16 -2.87 2.25 26.07
C GLY A 16 -3.75 1.68 24.94
N PRO A 17 -3.73 0.35 24.77
CA PRO A 17 -4.22 -0.32 23.58
C PRO A 17 -5.72 -0.17 23.33
N GLY A 18 -6.54 -0.10 24.38
CA GLY A 18 -8.00 -0.02 24.26
C GLY A 18 -8.45 1.31 23.64
N ILE A 19 -7.95 2.42 24.19
CA ILE A 19 -8.28 3.78 23.72
C ILE A 19 -7.79 3.96 22.29
N GLU A 20 -6.55 3.59 22.00
CA GLU A 20 -5.96 3.79 20.67
C GLU A 20 -6.58 2.94 19.57
N THR A 21 -7.18 1.80 19.93
CA THR A 21 -7.95 1.00 18.96
C THR A 21 -9.29 1.64 18.63
N ASN A 22 -9.96 2.23 19.62
CA ASN A 22 -11.18 2.98 19.36
C ASN A 22 -10.88 4.20 18.49
N LYS A 23 -9.78 4.90 18.77
CA LYS A 23 -9.32 6.04 17.96
C LYS A 23 -9.06 5.62 16.51
N PHE A 24 -8.36 4.50 16.28
CA PHE A 24 -8.18 3.96 14.92
C PHE A 24 -9.52 3.76 14.17
N TYR A 25 -10.56 3.25 14.83
CA TYR A 25 -11.87 3.10 14.18
C TYR A 25 -12.57 4.43 13.91
N GLU A 26 -12.42 5.40 14.83
CA GLU A 26 -12.95 6.76 14.65
C GLU A 26 -12.33 7.42 13.42
N GLU A 27 -11.00 7.42 13.28
CA GLU A 27 -10.30 8.05 12.15
C GLU A 27 -10.72 7.45 10.81
N ILE A 28 -10.97 6.14 10.75
CA ILE A 28 -11.45 5.49 9.54
C ILE A 28 -12.85 5.99 9.15
N GLU A 29 -13.73 6.23 10.12
CA GLU A 29 -15.03 6.83 9.86
C GLU A 29 -14.93 8.31 9.48
N GLU A 30 -13.95 9.04 9.99
CA GLU A 30 -13.69 10.44 9.64
C GLU A 30 -13.15 10.57 8.21
N VAL A 31 -12.20 9.72 7.80
CA VAL A 31 -11.79 9.59 6.38
C VAL A 31 -13.00 9.33 5.48
N LYS A 32 -13.89 8.40 5.86
CA LYS A 32 -15.08 8.08 5.06
C LYS A 32 -16.00 9.29 4.90
N LYS A 33 -16.19 10.10 5.95
CA LYS A 33 -16.97 11.35 5.88
C LYS A 33 -16.27 12.39 4.98
N ALA A 34 -14.97 12.58 5.13
CA ALA A 34 -14.19 13.53 4.34
C ALA A 34 -14.25 13.20 2.83
N VAL A 35 -14.07 11.92 2.48
CA VAL A 35 -14.22 11.44 1.08
C VAL A 35 -15.62 11.69 0.57
N LYS A 36 -16.66 11.36 1.36
CA LYS A 36 -18.07 11.54 0.96
C LYS A 36 -18.40 13.01 0.69
N ASN A 37 -17.77 13.93 1.42
CA ASN A 37 -18.01 15.37 1.30
C ASN A 37 -17.09 16.05 0.26
N GLU A 38 -16.18 15.30 -0.38
CA GLU A 38 -15.13 15.83 -1.26
C GLU A 38 -14.29 16.94 -0.60
N ASP A 39 -14.15 16.88 0.73
CA ASP A 39 -13.41 17.87 1.52
C ASP A 39 -11.93 17.51 1.57
N ARG A 40 -11.16 18.15 0.70
CA ARG A 40 -9.72 17.88 0.55
C ARG A 40 -8.91 18.25 1.79
N GLU A 41 -9.22 19.36 2.45
CA GLU A 41 -8.45 19.81 3.61
C GLU A 41 -8.67 18.86 4.78
N ASN A 42 -9.95 18.55 5.06
CA ASN A 42 -10.29 17.56 6.08
C ASN A 42 -9.68 16.20 5.74
N LEU A 43 -9.77 15.74 4.48
CA LEU A 43 -9.20 14.46 4.07
C LEU A 43 -7.69 14.34 4.34
N ILE A 44 -6.92 15.43 4.21
CA ILE A 44 -5.49 15.40 4.51
C ILE A 44 -5.24 15.16 6.00
N GLU A 45 -6.02 15.81 6.86
CA GLU A 45 -5.97 15.64 8.31
C GLU A 45 -6.32 14.20 8.70
N GLU A 46 -7.47 13.70 8.26
CA GLU A 46 -7.92 12.35 8.61
C GLU A 46 -6.98 11.25 8.08
N LEU A 47 -6.35 11.46 6.91
CA LEU A 47 -5.34 10.53 6.40
C LEU A 47 -4.07 10.53 7.27
N ALA A 48 -3.69 11.68 7.83
CA ALA A 48 -2.58 11.76 8.78
C ALA A 48 -2.92 11.05 10.09
N ASP A 49 -4.14 11.21 10.58
CA ASP A 49 -4.59 10.54 11.81
C ASP A 49 -4.74 9.03 11.63
N VAL A 50 -5.25 8.57 10.48
CA VAL A 50 -5.22 7.14 10.12
C VAL A 50 -3.78 6.61 10.04
N PHE A 51 -2.82 7.38 9.52
CA PHE A 51 -1.42 6.96 9.51
C PHE A 51 -0.88 6.77 10.93
N ILE A 52 -1.13 7.72 11.83
CA ILE A 52 -0.71 7.65 13.23
C ILE A 52 -1.35 6.45 13.94
N THR A 53 -2.67 6.31 13.84
CA THR A 53 -3.40 5.23 14.51
C THR A 53 -3.10 3.85 13.91
N SER A 54 -2.77 3.78 12.61
CA SER A 54 -2.24 2.54 12.00
C SER A 54 -0.92 2.11 12.64
N ARG A 55 -0.05 3.05 13.02
CA ARG A 55 1.18 2.75 13.75
C ARG A 55 0.90 2.26 15.16
N HIS A 56 -0.14 2.79 15.83
CA HIS A 56 -0.61 2.24 17.10
C HIS A 56 -1.05 0.78 16.94
N MET A 57 -1.72 0.43 15.85
CA MET A 57 -2.10 -0.96 15.56
C MET A 57 -0.88 -1.84 15.30
N MET A 58 0.12 -1.33 14.57
CA MET A 58 1.40 -2.04 14.40
C MET A 58 2.08 -2.32 15.74
N ASN A 59 2.13 -1.33 16.65
CA ASN A 59 2.67 -1.51 18.00
C ASN A 59 1.88 -2.56 18.80
N ARG A 60 0.54 -2.50 18.74
CA ARG A 60 -0.36 -3.43 19.45
C ARG A 60 -0.17 -4.88 19.02
N PHE A 61 0.01 -5.12 17.73
CA PHE A 61 0.16 -6.47 17.17
C PHE A 61 1.60 -6.88 16.94
N ASN A 62 2.57 -6.07 17.40
CA ASN A 62 4.00 -6.28 17.20
C ASN A 62 4.38 -6.53 15.72
N ILE A 63 3.83 -5.69 14.85
CA ILE A 63 4.07 -5.73 13.40
C ILE A 63 5.15 -4.71 13.05
N SER A 64 6.18 -5.16 12.34
CA SER A 64 7.29 -4.31 11.87
C SER A 64 6.95 -3.53 10.58
N GLU A 65 7.73 -2.50 10.28
CA GLU A 65 7.61 -1.77 9.00
C GLU A 65 7.98 -2.64 7.81
N GLU A 66 8.99 -3.48 8.00
CA GLU A 66 9.50 -4.41 7.01
C GLU A 66 8.40 -5.38 6.57
N GLU A 67 7.66 -5.97 7.52
CA GLU A 67 6.54 -6.86 7.21
C GLU A 67 5.44 -6.16 6.39
N ILE A 68 5.08 -4.92 6.75
CA ILE A 68 4.09 -4.13 5.99
C ILE A 68 4.62 -3.82 4.59
N TYR A 69 5.88 -3.41 4.48
CA TYR A 69 6.51 -3.06 3.21
C TYR A 69 6.57 -4.26 2.25
N GLU A 70 6.94 -5.44 2.75
CA GLU A 70 6.91 -6.69 1.96
C GLU A 70 5.51 -6.99 1.43
N LYS A 71 4.46 -6.81 2.25
CA LYS A 71 3.08 -7.01 1.81
C LYS A 71 2.65 -5.97 0.76
N ILE A 72 3.07 -4.72 0.89
CA ILE A 72 2.82 -3.67 -0.10
C ILE A 72 3.49 -4.04 -1.42
N LEU A 73 4.78 -4.37 -1.41
CA LEU A 73 5.54 -4.74 -2.62
C LEU A 73 4.89 -5.90 -3.36
N PHE A 74 4.52 -6.96 -2.64
CA PHE A 74 3.81 -8.10 -3.23
C PHE A 74 2.48 -7.67 -3.88
N LYS A 75 1.67 -6.86 -3.20
CA LYS A 75 0.36 -6.40 -3.70
C LYS A 75 0.52 -5.51 -4.93
N VAL A 76 1.46 -4.57 -4.91
CA VAL A 76 1.74 -3.67 -6.05
C VAL A 76 2.22 -4.47 -7.25
N SER A 77 3.21 -5.35 -7.06
CA SER A 77 3.76 -6.20 -8.13
C SER A 77 2.67 -7.03 -8.81
N ARG A 78 1.75 -7.59 -8.02
CA ARG A 78 0.59 -8.34 -8.53
C ARG A 78 -0.36 -7.48 -9.36
N GLN A 79 -0.59 -6.22 -8.98
CA GLN A 79 -1.43 -5.32 -9.77
C GLN A 79 -0.73 -4.87 -11.05
N GLU A 80 0.57 -4.59 -11.01
CA GLU A 80 1.36 -4.30 -12.22
C GLU A 80 1.32 -5.46 -13.21
N GLU A 81 1.38 -6.71 -12.74
CA GLU A 81 1.25 -7.88 -13.61
C GLU A 81 -0.12 -7.93 -14.32
N ARG A 82 -1.20 -7.62 -13.60
CA ARG A 82 -2.56 -7.57 -14.17
C ARG A 82 -2.69 -6.49 -15.23
N ILE A 83 -2.22 -5.27 -14.92
CA ILE A 83 -2.20 -4.16 -15.88
C ILE A 83 -1.41 -4.56 -17.14
N ARG A 84 -0.25 -5.21 -16.98
CA ARG A 84 0.54 -5.70 -18.12
C ARG A 84 -0.23 -6.74 -18.95
N LYS A 85 -0.93 -7.68 -18.32
CA LYS A 85 -1.75 -8.69 -19.02
C LYS A 85 -2.89 -8.02 -19.80
N GLU A 86 -3.62 -7.11 -19.18
CA GLU A 86 -4.69 -6.34 -19.84
C GLU A 86 -4.16 -5.54 -21.03
N GLN A 87 -3.00 -4.90 -20.89
CA GLN A 87 -2.34 -4.19 -21.99
C GLN A 87 -1.97 -5.13 -23.15
N ILE A 88 -1.45 -6.33 -22.85
CA ILE A 88 -1.11 -7.34 -23.86
C ILE A 88 -2.37 -7.87 -24.55
N GLU A 89 -3.44 -8.15 -23.81
CA GLU A 89 -4.71 -8.63 -24.37
C GLU A 89 -5.33 -7.61 -25.33
N ASN A 90 -5.19 -6.32 -25.02
CA ASN A 90 -5.65 -5.20 -25.82
C ASN A 90 -4.76 -4.89 -27.04
N LEU A 91 -3.62 -5.56 -27.22
CA LEU A 91 -2.83 -5.45 -28.45
C LEU A 91 -3.56 -6.08 -29.64
N SER A 92 -3.30 -5.54 -30.84
CA SER A 92 -3.64 -6.25 -32.06
C SER A 92 -2.87 -7.58 -32.16
N GLU A 93 -3.43 -8.56 -32.87
CA GLU A 93 -2.79 -9.87 -33.07
C GLU A 93 -1.38 -9.74 -33.69
N GLU A 94 -1.17 -8.76 -34.57
CA GLU A 94 0.15 -8.45 -35.13
C GLU A 94 1.15 -8.02 -34.04
N ASN A 95 0.71 -7.17 -33.11
CA ASN A 95 1.55 -6.68 -32.02
C ASN A 95 1.81 -7.75 -30.95
N LYS A 96 0.85 -8.63 -30.67
CA LYS A 96 1.06 -9.82 -29.82
C LYS A 96 2.11 -10.74 -30.40
N LYS A 97 2.08 -10.99 -31.72
CA LYS A 97 3.07 -11.81 -32.42
C LYS A 97 4.47 -11.20 -32.33
N LYS A 98 4.62 -9.90 -32.61
CA LYS A 98 5.89 -9.16 -32.47
C LYS A 98 6.45 -9.22 -31.05
N LEU A 99 5.59 -9.09 -30.04
CA LEU A 99 5.99 -9.20 -28.63
C LEU A 99 6.49 -10.62 -28.29
N GLY A 100 5.79 -11.67 -28.75
CA GLY A 100 6.23 -13.06 -28.58
C GLY A 100 7.59 -13.35 -29.22
N GLU A 101 7.82 -12.84 -30.44
CA GLU A 101 9.11 -12.96 -31.14
C GLU A 101 10.25 -12.23 -30.39
N TYR A 102 9.97 -11.05 -29.84
CA TYR A 102 10.93 -10.29 -29.03
C TYR A 102 11.32 -11.03 -27.75
N ILE A 103 10.34 -11.55 -27.00
CA ILE A 103 10.57 -12.31 -25.77
C ILE A 103 11.43 -13.55 -26.07
N ASN A 104 11.11 -14.29 -27.12
CA ASN A 104 11.83 -15.51 -27.49
C ASN A 104 13.30 -15.23 -27.89
N LYS A 105 13.55 -14.17 -28.67
CA LYS A 105 14.92 -13.75 -29.02
C LYS A 105 15.73 -13.37 -27.78
N LYS A 106 15.12 -12.67 -26.81
CA LYS A 106 15.81 -12.26 -25.57
C LYS A 106 16.14 -13.47 -24.68
N TYR A 107 15.25 -14.47 -24.61
CA TYR A 107 15.47 -15.70 -23.85
C TYR A 107 16.66 -16.53 -24.41
N ILE A 108 16.75 -16.64 -25.74
CA ILE A 108 17.85 -17.34 -26.42
C ILE A 108 19.19 -16.62 -26.22
N GLN A 109 19.21 -15.28 -26.25
CA GLN A 109 20.43 -14.49 -26.08
C GLN A 109 20.95 -14.44 -24.63
N GLN A 110 20.10 -14.67 -23.64
CA GLN A 110 20.50 -14.74 -22.23
C GLN A 110 20.95 -16.14 -21.78
N GLY A 111 21.11 -17.08 -22.73
CA GLY A 111 21.68 -18.40 -22.45
C GLY A 111 20.72 -19.36 -21.75
N GLY A 112 19.45 -19.35 -22.13
CA GLY A 112 18.49 -20.36 -21.67
C GLY A 112 19.02 -21.78 -21.86
N LYS A 113 19.22 -22.49 -20.74
CA LYS A 113 19.32 -23.95 -20.70
C LYS A 113 17.94 -24.56 -20.93
#